data_AF-A0A633DL05-F1
#
_entry.id   AF-A0A633DL05-F1
#
_cell.length_a   1.000
_cell.length_b   1.000
_cell.length_c   1.000
_cell.angle_alpha   90.00
_cell.angle_beta   90.00
_cell.angle_gamma   90.00
#
_symmetry.space_group_name_H-M   'P 1'
#
loop_
_entity.id
_entity.type
_entity.pdbx_description
1 polymer ?
#
loop_
_entity_poly.entity_id
_entity_poly.type
_entity_poly.pdbx_seq_one_letter_code
_entity_poly.pdbx_strand_id
1 'polypeptide(L)'
;MFFKTSNPAALAAWDQYQFDCQKVRTEAKELEAALGCGGRALFRVDVAGCRFHGMCFPDNLRPFARELWTVQRATTGWSCEPRRSRIPAHLREQAKALAELWHNLRPATYARTDALLPALGLDFGVTLFGPLQWFRVGDVIYVSAGIKPSHDRMVEILSDEFYAAKKQAEASS
;
A
#
# COMPACT_ATOMS: atom_id res chain seq x y z
N MET A 1 17.35 9.28 -12.94
CA MET A 1 18.65 8.59 -12.76
C MET A 1 18.40 7.19 -12.23
N PHE A 2 19.33 6.26 -12.43
CA PHE A 2 19.16 4.86 -12.04
C PHE A 2 20.27 4.46 -11.07
N PHE A 3 19.91 3.69 -10.05
CA PHE A 3 20.80 3.31 -8.97
C PHE A 3 20.58 1.85 -8.59
N LYS A 4 21.60 1.23 -7.99
CA LYS A 4 21.49 -0.06 -7.33
C LYS A 4 22.20 -0.08 -5.99
N THR A 5 21.77 -0.97 -5.10
CA THR A 5 22.47 -1.24 -3.85
C THR A 5 22.27 -2.67 -3.41
N SER A 6 23.33 -3.23 -2.80
CA SER A 6 23.32 -4.49 -2.07
C SER A 6 23.63 -4.27 -0.58
N ASN A 7 23.42 -3.03 -0.10
CA ASN A 7 23.69 -2.68 1.29
C ASN A 7 22.79 -3.52 2.23
N PRO A 8 23.36 -4.27 3.19
CA PRO A 8 22.58 -5.14 4.08
C PRO A 8 21.47 -4.40 4.86
N ALA A 9 21.69 -3.14 5.25
CA ALA A 9 20.68 -2.35 5.95
C ALA A 9 19.50 -2.00 5.03
N ALA A 10 19.76 -1.72 3.75
CA ALA A 10 18.71 -1.46 2.77
C ALA A 10 17.92 -2.73 2.44
N LEU A 11 18.61 -3.88 2.32
CA LEU A 11 17.96 -5.17 2.12
C LEU A 11 17.07 -5.55 3.31
N ALA A 12 17.55 -5.39 4.55
CA ALA A 12 16.76 -5.65 5.74
C ALA A 12 15.53 -4.73 5.84
N ALA A 13 15.69 -3.44 5.55
CA ALA A 13 14.57 -2.50 5.53
C ALA A 13 13.55 -2.82 4.42
N TRP A 14 14.02 -3.30 3.26
CA TRP A 14 13.16 -3.77 2.17
C TRP A 14 12.35 -4.99 2.59
N ASP A 15 12.98 -5.97 3.23
CA ASP A 15 12.31 -7.19 3.69
C ASP A 15 11.26 -6.88 4.74
N GLN A 16 11.55 -5.98 5.67
CA GLN A 16 10.57 -5.51 6.64
C GLN A 16 9.40 -4.79 5.95
N TYR A 17 9.69 -3.90 4.99
CA TYR A 17 8.64 -3.21 4.22
C TYR A 17 7.74 -4.19 3.45
N GLN A 18 8.33 -5.19 2.79
CA GLN A 18 7.57 -6.24 2.08
C GLN A 18 6.75 -7.10 3.04
N PHE A 19 7.32 -7.48 4.18
CA PHE A 19 6.61 -8.21 5.23
C PHE A 19 5.39 -7.42 5.71
N ASP A 20 5.54 -6.14 6.00
CA ASP A 20 4.42 -5.28 6.43
C ASP A 20 3.39 -5.09 5.31
N CYS A 21 3.82 -5.02 4.05
CA CYS A 21 2.92 -4.98 2.89
C CYS A 21 2.10 -6.27 2.75
N GLN A 22 2.69 -7.43 3.04
CA GLN A 22 1.96 -8.69 3.08
C GLN A 22 1.02 -8.73 4.27
N LYS A 23 1.47 -8.28 5.45
CA LYS A 23 0.67 -8.24 6.67
C LYS A 23 -0.59 -7.39 6.51
N VAL A 24 -0.49 -6.16 5.97
CA VAL A 24 -1.67 -5.30 5.73
C VAL A 24 -2.65 -5.96 4.74
N ARG A 25 -2.15 -6.72 3.75
CA ARG A 25 -3.00 -7.47 2.81
C ARG A 25 -3.67 -8.67 3.47
N THR A 26 -2.99 -9.36 4.38
CA THR A 26 -3.56 -10.47 5.15
C THR A 26 -4.64 -9.98 6.10
N GLU A 27 -4.38 -8.94 6.89
CA GLU A 27 -5.39 -8.29 7.74
C GLU A 27 -6.61 -7.86 6.91
N ALA A 28 -6.39 -7.30 5.71
CA ALA A 28 -7.47 -6.87 4.84
C ALA A 28 -8.31 -8.05 4.32
N LYS A 29 -7.69 -9.19 4.04
CA LYS A 29 -8.41 -10.41 3.64
C LYS A 29 -9.29 -10.96 4.76
N GLU A 30 -8.90 -10.82 6.02
CA GLU A 30 -9.73 -11.20 7.16
C GLU A 30 -11.00 -10.34 7.22
N LEU A 31 -10.87 -9.03 6.98
CA LEU A 31 -12.01 -8.13 6.86
C LEU A 31 -12.89 -8.47 5.64
N GLU A 32 -12.31 -8.74 4.47
CA GLU A 32 -13.03 -9.19 3.28
C GLU A 32 -13.87 -10.45 3.57
N ALA A 33 -13.25 -11.45 4.21
CA ALA A 33 -13.89 -12.70 4.56
C ALA A 33 -15.04 -12.51 5.56
N ALA A 34 -14.84 -11.68 6.59
CA ALA A 34 -15.87 -11.38 7.58
C ALA A 34 -17.08 -10.64 7.00
N LEU A 35 -16.87 -9.83 5.95
CA LEU A 35 -17.95 -9.14 5.23
C LEU A 35 -18.68 -10.06 4.24
N GLY A 36 -18.03 -11.11 3.74
CA GLY A 36 -18.67 -12.28 3.09
C GLY A 36 -19.35 -12.05 1.74
N CYS A 37 -19.22 -10.86 1.15
CA CYS A 37 -20.05 -10.41 0.03
C CYS A 37 -19.26 -10.03 -1.24
N GLY A 38 -18.02 -10.50 -1.38
CA GLY A 38 -17.20 -10.21 -2.57
C GLY A 38 -16.69 -8.77 -2.66
N GLY A 39 -16.71 -8.02 -1.54
CA GLY A 39 -15.98 -6.77 -1.43
C GLY A 39 -14.46 -6.99 -1.51
N ARG A 40 -13.76 -6.04 -2.12
CA ARG A 40 -12.30 -6.04 -2.24
C ARG A 40 -11.70 -4.88 -1.46
N ALA A 41 -10.66 -5.15 -0.68
CA ALA A 41 -9.85 -4.16 -0.02
C ALA A 41 -9.07 -3.34 -1.05
N LEU A 42 -9.11 -2.02 -0.87
CA LEU A 42 -8.31 -1.07 -1.62
C LEU A 42 -7.16 -0.58 -0.77
N PHE A 43 -6.02 -0.38 -1.41
CA PHE A 43 -4.80 0.10 -0.78
C PHE A 43 -4.37 1.42 -1.43
N ARG A 44 -3.84 2.32 -0.61
CA ARG A 44 -3.06 3.47 -1.08
C ARG A 44 -1.60 3.05 -1.05
N VAL A 45 -0.93 3.22 -2.18
CA VAL A 45 0.51 3.06 -2.30
C VAL A 45 1.08 4.37 -2.79
N ASP A 46 1.95 4.97 -1.98
CA ASP A 46 2.67 6.19 -2.28
C ASP A 46 4.09 6.11 -1.71
N VAL A 47 4.85 7.21 -1.77
CA VAL A 47 6.22 7.24 -1.26
C VAL A 47 6.31 6.95 0.24
N ALA A 48 5.25 7.22 1.02
CA ALA A 48 5.20 6.91 2.44
C ALA A 48 4.87 5.45 2.74
N GLY A 49 4.44 4.71 1.72
CA GLY A 49 4.35 3.27 1.73
C GLY A 49 2.97 2.75 1.35
N CYS A 50 2.56 1.63 1.95
CA CYS A 50 1.33 0.93 1.63
C CYS A 50 0.40 0.85 2.84
N ARG A 51 -0.84 1.35 2.71
CA ARG A 51 -1.87 1.25 3.74
C ARG A 51 -3.23 0.91 3.19
N PHE A 52 -4.07 0.31 4.03
CA PHE A 52 -5.49 0.13 3.76
C PHE A 52 -6.19 1.48 3.59
N HIS A 53 -6.97 1.62 2.51
CA HIS A 53 -7.69 2.85 2.14
C HIS A 53 -9.21 2.71 2.29
N GLY A 54 -9.75 1.49 2.22
CA GLY A 54 -11.17 1.20 2.36
C GLY A 54 -11.57 -0.03 1.57
N MET A 55 -12.87 -0.31 1.53
CA MET A 55 -13.42 -1.42 0.74
C MET A 55 -14.01 -0.93 -0.58
N CYS A 56 -14.08 -1.81 -1.57
CA CYS A 56 -14.82 -1.61 -2.80
C CYS A 56 -15.77 -2.79 -3.00
N PHE A 57 -17.08 -2.51 -3.07
CA PHE A 57 -18.10 -3.52 -3.29
C PHE A 57 -18.71 -3.39 -4.68
N PRO A 58 -19.01 -4.52 -5.34
CA PRO A 58 -19.99 -4.55 -6.41
C PRO A 58 -21.34 -4.00 -5.92
N ASP A 59 -22.04 -3.20 -6.73
CA ASP A 59 -23.20 -2.43 -6.27
C ASP A 59 -24.35 -3.28 -5.71
N ASN A 60 -24.49 -4.52 -6.15
CA ASN A 60 -25.52 -5.48 -5.71
C ASN A 60 -25.10 -6.34 -4.51
N LEU A 61 -23.85 -6.27 -4.05
CA LEU A 61 -23.30 -7.18 -3.04
C LEU A 61 -22.77 -6.43 -1.82
N ARG A 62 -23.35 -5.27 -1.47
CA ARG A 62 -22.94 -4.58 -0.23
C ARG A 62 -23.50 -5.31 0.99
N PRO A 63 -22.66 -5.58 2.00
CA PRO A 63 -23.13 -6.14 3.25
C PRO A 63 -23.78 -5.00 4.05
N PHE A 64 -24.82 -5.29 4.82
CA PHE A 64 -25.63 -4.27 5.52
C PHE A 64 -26.33 -3.26 4.58
N ALA A 65 -27.20 -2.42 5.15
CA ALA A 65 -27.91 -1.39 4.41
C ALA A 65 -26.94 -0.39 3.73
N ARG A 66 -27.25 0.02 2.50
CA ARG A 66 -26.41 0.91 1.67
C ARG A 66 -26.09 2.24 2.37
N GLU A 67 -27.05 2.74 3.14
CA GLU A 67 -26.99 3.99 3.89
C GLU A 67 -25.90 3.99 4.96
N LEU A 68 -25.48 2.80 5.41
CA LEU A 68 -24.42 2.62 6.41
C LEU A 68 -23.01 2.74 5.85
N TRP A 69 -22.86 2.89 4.53
CA TRP A 69 -21.57 3.05 3.88
C TRP A 69 -21.39 4.46 3.35
N THR A 70 -20.14 4.92 3.28
CA THR A 70 -19.79 6.08 2.48
C THR A 70 -19.97 5.78 0.99
N VAL A 71 -20.19 6.82 0.20
CA VAL A 71 -20.48 6.66 -1.24
C VAL A 71 -19.18 6.37 -1.99
N GLN A 72 -19.16 5.24 -2.72
CA GLN A 72 -18.09 4.91 -3.65
C GLN A 72 -18.13 5.89 -4.84
N ARG A 73 -17.09 6.72 -5.01
CA ARG A 73 -16.96 7.67 -6.12
C ARG A 73 -15.61 7.54 -6.79
N ALA A 74 -15.52 7.93 -8.06
CA ALA A 74 -14.23 8.02 -8.76
C ALA A 74 -13.23 8.92 -8.00
N THR A 75 -13.70 10.02 -7.40
CA THR A 75 -12.87 10.95 -6.62
C THR A 75 -12.26 10.34 -5.34
N THR A 76 -12.87 9.29 -4.79
CA THR A 76 -12.35 8.55 -3.63
C THR A 76 -11.58 7.29 -4.05
N GLY A 77 -11.38 7.07 -5.35
CA GLY A 77 -10.82 5.81 -5.86
C GLY A 77 -11.77 4.63 -5.64
N TRP A 78 -13.08 4.89 -5.67
CA TRP A 78 -14.15 3.91 -5.42
C TRP A 78 -14.17 3.29 -4.01
N SER A 79 -13.37 3.80 -3.07
CA SER A 79 -13.39 3.32 -1.69
C SER A 79 -14.67 3.68 -0.95
N CYS A 80 -15.07 2.81 -0.03
CA CYS A 80 -16.05 3.08 1.01
C CYS A 80 -15.60 2.54 2.37
N GLU A 81 -16.16 3.15 3.41
CA GLU A 81 -15.99 2.80 4.81
C GLU A 81 -17.36 2.93 5.51
N PRO A 82 -17.53 2.35 6.72
CA PRO A 82 -18.73 2.59 7.51
C PRO A 82 -18.94 4.08 7.81
N ARG A 83 -20.16 4.53 7.61
CA ARG A 83 -20.60 5.89 7.89
C ARG A 83 -20.67 6.11 9.40
N ARG A 84 -20.11 7.22 9.87
CA ARG A 84 -20.06 7.59 11.30
C ARG A 84 -21.13 8.60 11.73
N SER A 85 -21.86 9.21 10.80
CA SER A 85 -22.78 10.31 11.08
C SER A 85 -24.03 10.26 10.20
N ARG A 86 -25.13 10.87 10.68
CA ARG A 86 -26.45 10.89 10.00
C ARG A 86 -27.00 9.50 9.70
N ILE A 87 -26.87 8.59 10.68
CA ILE A 87 -27.35 7.21 10.58
C ILE A 87 -28.87 7.22 10.87
N PRO A 88 -29.72 6.68 9.96
CA PRO A 88 -31.15 6.56 10.20
C PRO A 88 -31.45 5.80 11.48
N ALA A 89 -32.45 6.24 12.25
CA ALA A 89 -32.76 5.65 13.56
C ALA A 89 -33.03 4.13 13.49
N HIS A 90 -33.71 3.68 12.42
CA HIS A 90 -34.02 2.27 12.19
C HIS A 90 -32.81 1.40 11.83
N LEU A 91 -31.64 1.98 11.53
CA LEU A 91 -30.41 1.26 11.19
C LEU A 91 -29.34 1.32 12.30
N ARG A 92 -29.65 1.88 13.47
CA ARG A 92 -28.65 2.08 14.54
C ARG A 92 -28.01 0.79 15.03
N GLU A 93 -28.79 -0.27 15.21
CA GLU A 93 -28.26 -1.57 15.65
C GLU A 93 -27.34 -2.18 14.58
N GLN A 94 -27.75 -2.16 13.30
CA GLN A 94 -26.90 -2.60 12.20
C GLN A 94 -25.62 -1.77 12.09
N ALA A 95 -25.72 -0.46 12.29
CA ALA A 95 -24.57 0.43 12.27
C ALA A 95 -23.58 0.13 13.39
N LYS A 96 -24.07 -0.19 14.59
CA LYS A 96 -23.23 -0.58 15.73
C LYS A 96 -22.50 -1.88 15.43
N ALA A 97 -23.23 -2.91 14.95
CA ALA A 97 -22.63 -4.18 14.56
C ALA A 97 -21.56 -4.01 13.46
N LEU A 98 -21.84 -3.21 12.43
CA LEU A 98 -20.88 -2.90 11.37
C LEU A 98 -19.66 -2.13 11.92
N ALA A 99 -19.87 -1.15 12.80
CA ALA A 99 -18.79 -0.38 13.40
C ALA A 99 -17.88 -1.25 14.28
N GLU A 100 -18.43 -2.17 15.05
CA GLU A 100 -17.68 -3.13 15.86
C GLU A 100 -16.87 -4.09 15.00
N LEU A 101 -17.50 -4.71 13.98
CA LEU A 101 -16.81 -5.57 13.02
C LEU A 101 -15.66 -4.84 12.35
N TRP A 102 -15.92 -3.62 11.86
CA TRP A 102 -14.90 -2.80 11.20
C TRP A 102 -13.79 -2.39 12.16
N HIS A 103 -14.11 -1.99 13.39
CA HIS A 103 -13.09 -1.61 14.37
C HIS A 103 -12.15 -2.77 14.70
N ASN A 104 -12.69 -3.98 14.82
CA ASN A 104 -11.93 -5.16 15.21
C ASN A 104 -11.06 -5.73 14.08
N LEU A 105 -11.52 -5.59 12.82
CA LEU A 105 -10.87 -6.25 11.67
C LEU A 105 -10.21 -5.29 10.68
N ARG A 106 -10.44 -3.97 10.80
CA ARG A 106 -9.79 -3.00 9.91
C ARG A 106 -8.27 -3.12 10.07
N PRO A 107 -7.52 -3.27 8.96
CA PRO A 107 -6.06 -3.31 9.02
C PRO A 107 -5.49 -2.11 9.79
N ALA A 108 -4.71 -2.40 10.82
CA ALA A 108 -4.01 -1.41 11.61
C ALA A 108 -2.57 -1.24 11.08
N THR A 109 -2.05 -2.24 10.39
CA THR A 109 -0.70 -2.21 9.84
C THR A 109 -0.60 -1.14 8.75
N TYR A 110 0.47 -0.35 8.83
CA TYR A 110 0.91 0.55 7.77
C TYR A 110 2.35 0.17 7.43
N ALA A 111 2.56 -0.40 6.23
CA ALA A 111 3.89 -0.67 5.70
C ALA A 111 4.55 0.65 5.31
N ARG A 112 5.35 1.20 6.21
CA ARG A 112 6.00 2.50 6.03
C ARG A 112 7.37 2.37 5.38
N THR A 113 7.76 3.41 4.66
CA THR A 113 9.08 3.52 4.02
C THR A 113 10.07 4.32 4.87
N ASP A 114 9.69 4.74 6.08
CA ASP A 114 10.46 5.58 7.00
C ASP A 114 11.88 5.03 7.28
N ALA A 115 12.05 3.70 7.30
CA ALA A 115 13.36 3.05 7.44
C ALA A 115 14.04 2.77 6.09
N LEU A 116 13.25 2.46 5.05
CA LEU A 116 13.75 2.07 3.73
C LEU A 116 14.35 3.27 2.97
N LEU A 117 13.66 4.40 2.94
CA LEU A 117 14.13 5.59 2.21
C LEU A 117 15.51 6.05 2.73
N PRO A 118 15.72 6.25 4.05
CA PRO A 118 17.05 6.61 4.55
C PRO A 118 18.10 5.54 4.30
N ALA A 119 17.74 4.25 4.37
CA ALA A 119 18.68 3.17 4.09
C ALA A 119 19.16 3.17 2.62
N LEU A 120 18.32 3.66 1.70
CA LEU A 120 18.65 3.92 0.30
C LEU A 120 19.34 5.27 0.06
N GLY A 121 19.53 6.10 1.11
CA GLY A 121 20.06 7.46 0.96
C GLY A 121 19.06 8.43 0.30
N LEU A 122 17.76 8.15 0.44
CA LEU A 122 16.65 8.93 -0.08
C LEU A 122 15.81 9.51 1.05
N ASP A 123 15.00 10.51 0.71
CA ASP A 123 13.98 11.08 1.57
C ASP A 123 12.65 11.24 0.80
N PHE A 124 11.63 11.78 1.47
CA PHE A 124 10.33 12.07 0.86
C PHE A 124 10.38 13.09 -0.27
N GLY A 125 11.44 13.90 -0.34
CA GLY A 125 11.65 14.89 -1.40
C GLY A 125 11.87 14.24 -2.77
N VAL A 126 12.17 12.93 -2.84
CA VAL A 126 12.34 12.20 -4.11
C VAL A 126 11.14 12.35 -5.06
N THR A 127 9.92 12.47 -4.53
CA THR A 127 8.72 12.64 -5.36
C THR A 127 8.55 14.05 -5.93
N LEU A 128 9.26 15.04 -5.40
CA LEU A 128 9.22 16.41 -5.93
C LEU A 128 9.97 16.52 -7.26
N PHE A 129 10.93 15.63 -7.50
CA PHE A 129 11.83 15.68 -8.66
C PHE A 129 11.57 14.57 -9.68
N GLY A 130 10.52 13.77 -9.51
CA GLY A 130 10.10 12.77 -10.47
C GLY A 130 9.48 11.52 -9.83
N PRO A 131 9.03 10.56 -10.65
CA PRO A 131 8.50 9.30 -10.16
C PRO A 131 9.61 8.46 -9.52
N LEU A 132 9.32 7.91 -8.35
CA LEU A 132 10.14 6.89 -7.69
C LEU A 132 9.69 5.50 -8.19
N GLN A 133 10.62 4.74 -8.75
CA GLN A 133 10.41 3.31 -9.02
C GLN A 133 11.49 2.52 -8.32
N TRP A 134 11.11 1.41 -7.71
CA TRP A 134 12.05 0.50 -7.06
C TRP A 134 11.60 -0.96 -7.23
N PHE A 135 12.55 -1.87 -7.18
CA PHE A 135 12.30 -3.31 -7.15
C PHE A 135 13.56 -4.03 -6.66
N ARG A 136 13.42 -5.30 -6.26
CA ARG A 136 14.52 -6.15 -5.84
C ARG A 136 14.66 -7.34 -6.79
N VAL A 137 15.90 -7.68 -7.13
CA VAL A 137 16.27 -8.92 -7.85
C VAL A 137 17.41 -9.57 -7.08
N GLY A 138 17.19 -10.78 -6.56
CA GLY A 138 18.16 -11.42 -5.65
C GLY A 138 18.50 -10.50 -4.49
N ASP A 139 19.78 -10.22 -4.25
CA ASP A 139 20.25 -9.34 -3.17
C ASP A 139 20.58 -7.92 -3.62
N VAL A 140 19.93 -7.46 -4.70
CA VAL A 140 20.11 -6.12 -5.24
C VAL A 140 18.79 -5.39 -5.32
N ILE A 141 18.73 -4.20 -4.74
CA ILE A 141 17.63 -3.25 -4.91
C ILE A 141 18.00 -2.27 -6.01
N TYR A 142 17.13 -2.12 -6.99
CA TYR A 142 17.23 -1.17 -8.08
C TYR A 142 16.27 -0.01 -7.83
N VAL A 143 16.73 1.22 -8.08
CA VAL A 143 15.93 2.44 -7.89
C VAL A 143 16.07 3.36 -9.10
N SER A 144 14.94 3.87 -9.59
CA SER A 144 14.88 5.04 -10.45
C SER A 144 14.34 6.20 -9.63
N ALA A 145 15.11 7.28 -9.55
CA ALA A 145 14.77 8.47 -8.78
C ALA A 145 15.13 9.75 -9.55
N GLY A 146 14.39 10.82 -9.26
CA GLY A 146 14.64 12.18 -9.77
C GLY A 146 15.77 12.90 -9.05
N ILE A 147 16.12 12.48 -7.84
CA ILE A 147 17.27 12.98 -7.06
C ILE A 147 18.35 11.93 -6.96
N LYS A 148 19.59 12.40 -6.78
CA LYS A 148 20.72 11.54 -6.51
C LYS A 148 20.71 11.14 -5.03
N PRO A 149 20.71 9.84 -4.68
CA PRO A 149 20.88 9.39 -3.31
C PRO A 149 22.20 9.88 -2.72
N SER A 150 22.30 9.89 -1.39
CA SER A 150 23.58 10.18 -0.73
C SER A 150 24.67 9.24 -1.27
N HIS A 151 25.83 9.79 -1.62
CA HIS A 151 26.85 9.15 -2.48
C HIS A 151 27.45 7.84 -1.93
N ASP A 152 27.14 7.50 -0.69
CA ASP A 152 27.60 6.35 0.06
C ASP A 152 26.59 5.19 0.13
N ARG A 153 25.33 5.39 -0.29
CA ARG A 153 24.26 4.39 -0.11
C ARG A 153 23.94 3.57 -1.36
N MET A 154 24.13 4.15 -2.54
CA MET A 154 23.81 3.50 -3.81
C MET A 154 24.85 3.81 -4.90
N VAL A 155 25.01 2.88 -5.83
CA VAL A 155 25.84 3.04 -7.02
C VAL A 155 24.96 3.44 -8.18
N GLU A 156 25.32 4.52 -8.88
CA GLU A 156 24.64 4.93 -10.11
C GLU A 156 24.93 3.94 -11.25
N ILE A 157 23.90 3.62 -12.02
CA ILE A 157 23.94 2.68 -13.14
C ILE A 157 23.30 3.28 -14.39
N LEU A 158 23.54 2.63 -15.53
CA LEU A 158 22.89 2.99 -16.78
C LEU A 158 21.45 2.48 -16.83
N SER A 159 20.62 3.13 -17.65
CA SER A 159 19.23 2.72 -17.90
C SER A 159 19.12 1.26 -18.34
N ASP A 160 20.06 0.80 -19.16
CA ASP A 160 19.99 -0.52 -19.78
C ASP A 160 20.09 -1.64 -18.74
N GLU A 161 20.96 -1.46 -17.75
CA GLU A 161 21.08 -2.38 -16.61
C GLU A 161 19.78 -2.39 -15.79
N PHE A 162 19.22 -1.21 -15.50
CA PHE A 162 17.98 -1.09 -14.75
C PHE A 162 16.80 -1.78 -15.45
N TYR A 163 16.62 -1.53 -16.75
CA TYR A 163 15.51 -2.14 -17.51
C TYR A 163 15.72 -3.63 -17.77
N ALA A 164 16.96 -4.10 -17.90
CA ALA A 164 17.26 -5.54 -17.97
C ALA A 164 16.85 -6.24 -16.66
N ALA A 165 17.24 -5.68 -15.51
CA ALA A 165 16.87 -6.22 -14.20
C ALA A 165 15.35 -6.15 -13.97
N LYS A 166 14.68 -5.09 -14.44
CA LYS A 166 13.22 -4.96 -14.35
C LYS A 166 12.49 -6.08 -15.09
N LYS A 167 12.92 -6.38 -16.32
CA LYS A 167 12.37 -7.50 -17.10
C LYS A 167 12.55 -8.84 -16.37
N GLN A 168 13.70 -9.03 -15.73
CA GLN A 168 13.95 -10.24 -14.92
C GLN A 168 13.02 -10.32 -13.71
N ALA A 169 12.79 -9.21 -13.00
CA ALA A 169 11.87 -9.14 -11.86
C ALA A 169 10.43 -9.48 -12.28
N GLU A 170 9.97 -8.91 -13.39
CA GLU A 170 8.63 -9.14 -13.95
C GLU A 170 8.44 -10.58 -14.43
N ALA A 171 9.49 -11.23 -14.95
CA ALA A 171 9.44 -12.63 -15.35
C ALA A 171 9.45 -13.62 -14.16
N SER A 172 9.84 -13.16 -12.97
CA SER A 172 9.98 -13.98 -11.76
C SER A 172 8.83 -13.78 -10.75
N SER A 173 7.90 -12.86 -11.03
CA SER A 173 6.75 -12.49 -10.19
C SER A 173 5.48 -13.22 -10.60
#